data_AF-A0A9W9AIQ7-F1
#
_entry.id   AF-A0A9W9AIQ7-F1
#
_cell.length_a   1.000
_cell.length_b   1.000
_cell.length_c   1.000
_cell.angle_alpha   90.00
_cell.angle_beta   90.00
_cell.angle_gamma   90.00
#
_symmetry.space_group_name_H-M   'P 1'
#
loop_
_entity.id
_entity.type
_entity.pdbx_description
1 polymer ?
#
loop_
_entity_poly.entity_id
_entity_poly.type
_entity_poly.pdbx_seq_one_letter_code
_entity_poly.pdbx_strand_id
1 'polypeptide(L)'
;MASKQKSDVKILKGQEAEDKVLEYVKRMNRPYGAVDVAANLKGAVPKTATQKILVALAEKGELIQKNYGKTTFFVANQANIDTLSNEKISALEEEYKKLEEENKELALQIKTATTELAKIKNLPSDSDLEEQLASLEDAIAQRTLLLQPLRSGAPPISSEEIAQIDADWLKWKEEWIRRKKIFNSFWHLVTDSLTPQDATLLSEDLGIEYDTPEHAALEKSQLCHDAKKNSLKRKR
;
A
#
# COMPACT_ATOMS: atom_id res chain seq x y z
N MET A 1 -5.89 -16.12 -37.25
CA MET A 1 -4.52 -16.66 -37.40
C MET A 1 -3.76 -16.35 -36.13
N ALA A 2 -3.46 -17.35 -35.29
CA ALA A 2 -2.75 -17.12 -34.03
C ALA A 2 -1.24 -16.96 -34.30
N SER A 3 -0.70 -15.77 -34.06
CA SER A 3 0.74 -15.53 -34.11
C SER A 3 1.41 -16.28 -32.96
N LYS A 4 2.10 -17.38 -33.25
CA LYS A 4 2.98 -18.04 -32.28
C LYS A 4 4.08 -17.05 -31.89
N GLN A 5 4.11 -16.65 -30.62
CA GLN A 5 5.24 -15.95 -30.00
C GLN A 5 6.53 -16.73 -30.34
N LYS A 6 7.46 -16.08 -31.03
CA LYS A 6 8.81 -16.61 -31.24
C LYS A 6 9.55 -16.47 -29.92
N SER A 7 9.84 -17.59 -29.28
CA SER A 7 10.76 -17.66 -28.16
C SER A 7 12.15 -17.23 -28.66
N ASP A 8 12.70 -16.18 -28.06
CA ASP A 8 14.04 -15.63 -28.34
C ASP A 8 15.13 -16.58 -27.82
N VAL A 9 15.21 -17.77 -28.42
CA VAL A 9 16.16 -18.81 -28.04
C VAL A 9 17.20 -18.91 -29.15
N LYS A 10 18.46 -18.68 -28.78
CA LYS A 10 19.62 -18.80 -29.68
C LYS A 10 19.61 -20.18 -30.35
N ILE A 11 19.55 -20.19 -31.68
CA ILE A 11 19.56 -21.42 -32.47
C ILE A 11 20.97 -22.01 -32.44
N LEU A 12 21.11 -23.19 -31.84
CA LEU A 12 22.36 -23.95 -31.78
C LEU A 12 22.61 -24.65 -33.13
N LYS A 13 23.89 -24.78 -33.51
CA LYS A 13 24.29 -25.38 -34.80
C LYS A 13 25.45 -26.35 -34.60
N GLY A 14 25.56 -27.32 -35.50
CA GLY A 14 26.68 -28.27 -35.53
C GLY A 14 26.76 -29.12 -34.26
N GLN A 15 27.98 -29.31 -33.75
CA GLN A 15 28.27 -30.15 -32.58
C GLN A 15 27.52 -29.69 -31.33
N GLU A 16 27.40 -28.38 -31.10
CA GLU A 16 26.67 -27.84 -29.93
C GLU A 16 25.19 -28.24 -29.92
N ALA A 17 24.57 -28.38 -31.10
CA ALA A 17 23.19 -28.83 -31.21
C ALA A 17 23.07 -30.34 -30.96
N GLU A 18 24.06 -31.12 -31.39
CA GLU A 18 24.13 -32.55 -31.17
C GLU A 18 24.31 -32.88 -29.68
N ASP A 19 25.29 -32.24 -29.04
CA ASP A 19 25.58 -32.41 -27.62
C ASP A 19 24.38 -32.02 -26.75
N LYS A 20 23.67 -30.94 -27.11
CA LYS A 20 22.48 -30.50 -26.36
C LYS A 20 21.30 -31.47 -26.48
N VAL A 21 21.10 -32.04 -27.67
CA VAL A 21 20.06 -33.06 -27.89
C VAL A 21 20.40 -34.32 -27.11
N LEU A 22 21.66 -34.76 -27.17
CA LEU A 22 22.15 -35.93 -26.45
C LEU A 22 22.03 -35.77 -24.93
N GLU A 23 22.49 -34.64 -24.39
CA GLU A 23 22.38 -34.27 -22.97
C GLU A 23 20.92 -34.31 -22.52
N TYR A 24 20.00 -33.73 -23.31
CA TYR A 24 18.58 -33.73 -23.00
C TYR A 24 17.99 -35.15 -22.94
N VAL A 25 18.27 -35.98 -23.96
CA VAL A 25 17.73 -37.35 -24.03
C VAL A 25 18.29 -38.23 -22.92
N LYS A 26 19.60 -38.12 -22.62
CA LYS A 26 20.24 -38.84 -21.50
C LYS A 26 19.68 -38.40 -20.15
N ARG A 27 19.52 -37.09 -19.93
CA ARG A 27 18.99 -36.55 -18.66
C ARG A 27 17.54 -36.95 -18.40
N MET A 28 16.70 -36.94 -19.44
CA MET A 28 15.29 -37.30 -19.27
C MET A 28 15.06 -38.81 -19.23
N ASN A 29 15.95 -39.58 -19.87
CA ASN A 29 15.90 -41.05 -19.97
C ASN A 29 14.52 -41.63 -20.31
N ARG A 30 13.73 -40.90 -21.11
CA ARG A 30 12.37 -41.26 -21.54
C ARG A 30 12.33 -41.39 -23.06
N PRO A 31 11.54 -42.32 -23.63
CA PRO A 31 11.36 -42.42 -25.08
C PRO A 31 10.64 -41.17 -25.62
N TYR A 32 11.26 -40.48 -26.59
CA TYR A 32 10.67 -39.30 -27.23
C TYR A 32 10.73 -39.39 -28.75
N GLY A 33 9.74 -38.78 -29.41
CA GLY A 33 9.82 -38.50 -30.85
C GLY A 33 10.62 -37.23 -31.13
N ALA A 34 11.15 -37.08 -32.34
CA ALA A 34 11.93 -35.90 -32.71
C ALA A 34 11.15 -34.58 -32.62
N VAL A 35 9.82 -34.63 -32.80
CA VAL A 35 8.94 -33.46 -32.63
C VAL A 35 8.92 -33.02 -31.17
N ASP A 36 8.83 -33.97 -30.24
CA ASP A 36 8.75 -33.70 -28.81
C ASP A 36 10.09 -33.18 -28.29
N VAL A 37 11.21 -33.77 -28.74
CA VAL A 37 12.55 -33.28 -28.37
C VAL A 37 12.75 -31.84 -28.85
N ALA A 38 12.39 -31.52 -30.10
CA ALA A 38 12.51 -30.16 -30.63
C ALA A 38 11.62 -29.14 -29.86
N ALA A 39 10.42 -29.56 -29.46
CA ALA A 39 9.51 -28.74 -28.65
C ALA A 39 10.03 -28.53 -27.23
N ASN A 40 10.56 -29.58 -26.59
CA ASN A 40 11.10 -29.53 -25.23
C ASN A 40 12.39 -28.69 -25.14
N LEU A 41 13.16 -28.65 -26.22
CA LEU A 41 14.31 -27.74 -26.37
C LEU A 41 13.90 -26.29 -26.70
N LYS A 42 12.59 -25.97 -26.67
CA LYS A 42 12.03 -24.63 -26.89
C LYS A 42 12.53 -23.93 -28.16
N GLY A 43 12.76 -24.71 -29.22
CA GLY A 43 13.26 -24.19 -30.49
C GLY A 43 14.77 -23.90 -30.56
N ALA A 44 15.55 -24.27 -29.55
CA ALA A 44 17.02 -24.17 -29.59
C ALA A 44 17.64 -24.98 -30.74
N VAL A 45 17.00 -26.08 -31.13
CA VAL A 45 17.36 -26.87 -32.31
C VAL A 45 16.12 -27.00 -33.20
N PRO A 46 16.20 -26.65 -34.50
CA PRO A 46 15.07 -26.77 -35.43
C PRO A 46 14.62 -28.22 -35.59
N LYS A 47 13.31 -28.46 -35.73
CA LYS A 47 12.71 -29.80 -35.84
C LYS A 47 13.39 -30.73 -36.85
N THR A 48 13.74 -30.23 -38.03
CA THR A 48 14.42 -31.00 -39.07
C THR A 48 15.85 -31.35 -38.70
N ALA A 49 16.56 -30.45 -38.02
CA ALA A 49 17.90 -30.69 -37.49
C ALA A 49 17.84 -31.70 -36.33
N THR A 50 16.88 -31.59 -35.40
CA THR A 50 16.68 -32.54 -34.30
C THR A 50 16.46 -33.96 -34.81
N GLN A 51 15.63 -34.14 -35.85
CA GLN A 51 15.42 -35.47 -36.46
C GLN A 51 16.72 -36.06 -37.00
N LYS A 52 17.51 -35.26 -37.73
CA LYS A 52 18.80 -35.72 -38.30
C LYS A 52 19.80 -36.08 -37.21
N ILE A 53 19.90 -35.23 -36.18
CA ILE A 53 20.78 -35.44 -35.03
C ILE A 53 20.40 -36.72 -34.27
N LEU A 54 19.11 -36.95 -34.00
CA LEU A 54 18.66 -38.15 -33.28
C LEU A 54 18.94 -39.44 -34.06
N VAL A 55 18.80 -39.42 -35.40
CA VAL A 55 19.16 -40.55 -36.25
C VAL A 55 20.67 -40.77 -36.24
N ALA A 56 21.48 -39.72 -36.38
CA ALA A 56 22.94 -39.83 -36.33
C ALA A 56 23.44 -40.35 -34.97
N LEU A 57 22.83 -39.90 -33.86
CA LEU A 57 23.13 -40.39 -32.51
C LEU A 57 22.69 -41.86 -32.31
N ALA A 58 21.62 -42.29 -32.99
CA ALA A 58 21.21 -43.69 -33.00
C ALA A 58 22.17 -44.57 -33.82
N GLU A 59 22.66 -44.07 -34.96
CA GLU A 59 23.68 -44.74 -35.78
C GLU A 59 25.03 -44.87 -35.05
N LYS A 60 25.40 -43.86 -34.25
CA LYS A 60 26.57 -43.90 -33.36
C LYS A 60 26.42 -44.86 -32.16
N GLY A 61 25.23 -45.44 -31.96
CA GLY A 61 24.95 -46.38 -30.87
C GLY A 61 24.73 -45.72 -29.49
N GLU A 62 24.68 -44.39 -29.43
CA GLU A 62 24.41 -43.65 -28.19
C GLU A 62 22.92 -43.66 -27.83
N LEU A 63 22.06 -43.68 -28.85
CA LEU A 63 20.61 -43.80 -28.72
C LEU A 63 20.12 -45.09 -29.36
N ILE A 64 19.01 -45.61 -28.86
CA ILE A 64 18.25 -46.67 -29.51
C ILE A 64 17.08 -46.01 -30.23
N GLN A 65 16.96 -46.27 -31.53
CA GLN A 65 15.80 -45.90 -32.32
C GLN A 65 14.83 -47.07 -32.47
N LYS A 66 13.54 -46.82 -32.29
CA LYS A 66 12.48 -47.81 -32.53
C LYS A 66 11.34 -47.20 -33.32
N ASN A 67 10.96 -47.89 -34.39
CA ASN A 67 9.92 -47.44 -35.31
C ASN A 67 8.59 -48.09 -34.94
N TYR A 68 7.54 -47.27 -34.82
CA TYR A 68 6.17 -47.68 -34.57
C TYR A 68 5.27 -47.08 -35.65
N GLY A 69 5.07 -47.82 -36.74
CA GLY A 69 4.30 -47.34 -37.89
C GLY A 69 4.95 -46.10 -38.52
N LYS A 70 4.28 -44.94 -38.45
CA LYS A 70 4.77 -43.67 -39.01
C LYS A 70 5.65 -42.85 -38.06
N THR A 71 5.75 -43.24 -36.79
CA THR A 71 6.50 -42.49 -35.77
C THR A 71 7.75 -43.27 -35.32
N THR A 72 8.85 -42.55 -35.12
CA THR A 72 10.10 -43.09 -34.58
C THR A 72 10.35 -42.49 -33.21
N PHE A 73 10.65 -43.36 -32.24
CA PHE A 73 11.03 -42.98 -30.90
C PHE A 73 12.52 -43.23 -30.68
N PHE A 74 13.14 -42.31 -29.95
CA PHE A 74 14.54 -42.37 -29.57
C PHE A 74 14.63 -42.39 -28.05
N VAL A 75 15.49 -43.25 -27.52
CA VAL A 75 15.79 -43.35 -26.08
C VAL A 75 17.30 -43.54 -25.90
N ALA A 76 17.85 -43.10 -24.77
CA ALA A 76 19.25 -43.38 -24.45
C ALA A 76 19.49 -44.89 -24.41
N ASN A 77 20.64 -45.33 -24.90
CA ASN A 77 20.99 -46.74 -24.90
C ASN A 77 21.20 -47.25 -23.46
N GLN A 78 20.24 -48.02 -22.95
CA GLN A 78 20.28 -48.57 -21.59
C GLN A 78 21.32 -49.68 -21.42
N ALA A 79 21.81 -50.29 -22.51
CA ALA A 79 22.84 -51.33 -22.44
C ALA A 79 24.20 -50.77 -21.97
N ASN A 80 24.40 -49.45 -22.10
CA ASN A 80 25.59 -48.75 -21.63
C ASN A 80 25.46 -48.25 -20.17
N ILE A 81 24.36 -48.57 -19.49
CA ILE A 81 24.14 -48.20 -18.09
C ILE A 81 24.45 -49.42 -17.23
N ASP A 82 25.38 -49.26 -16.29
CA ASP A 82 25.75 -50.33 -15.36
C ASP A 82 24.52 -50.82 -14.57
N THR A 83 24.35 -52.13 -14.54
CA THR A 83 23.35 -52.76 -13.69
C THR A 83 23.86 -52.82 -12.25
N LEU A 84 23.08 -52.30 -11.32
CA LEU A 84 23.39 -52.39 -9.89
C LEU A 84 23.05 -53.79 -9.38
N SER A 85 23.86 -54.32 -8.47
CA SER A 85 23.54 -55.55 -7.74
C SER A 85 22.40 -55.29 -6.75
N ASN A 86 21.63 -56.34 -6.41
CA ASN A 86 20.55 -56.22 -5.43
C ASN A 86 21.02 -55.68 -4.07
N GLU A 87 22.22 -56.03 -3.63
CA GLU A 87 22.81 -55.51 -2.38
C GLU A 87 23.01 -53.99 -2.42
N LYS A 88 23.51 -53.46 -3.55
CA LYS A 88 23.68 -52.00 -3.73
C LYS A 88 22.33 -51.28 -3.80
N ILE A 89 21.32 -51.91 -4.41
CA ILE A 89 19.96 -51.37 -4.47
C ILE A 89 19.39 -51.26 -3.05
N SER A 90 19.48 -52.32 -2.25
CA SER A 90 19.00 -52.31 -0.86
C SER A 90 19.72 -51.26 -0.01
N ALA A 91 21.04 -51.11 -0.15
CA ALA A 91 21.79 -50.07 0.56
C ALA A 91 21.33 -48.64 0.19
N LEU A 92 21.08 -48.38 -1.11
CA LEU A 92 20.57 -47.09 -1.58
C LEU A 92 19.12 -46.83 -1.12
N GLU A 93 18.28 -47.86 -1.02
CA GLU A 93 16.92 -47.73 -0.49
C GLU A 93 16.91 -47.37 1.00
N GLU A 94 17.84 -47.94 1.79
CA GLU A 94 18.02 -47.57 3.20
C GLU A 94 18.51 -46.13 3.34
N GLU A 95 19.51 -45.72 2.55
CA GLU A 95 20.01 -44.34 2.53
C GLU A 95 18.92 -43.36 2.11
N TYR A 96 18.14 -43.70 1.08
CA TYR A 96 17.02 -42.88 0.61
C TYR A 96 15.97 -42.69 1.72
N LYS A 97 15.59 -43.76 2.42
CA LYS A 97 14.62 -43.67 3.53
C LYS A 97 15.15 -42.79 4.65
N LYS A 98 16.41 -42.93 5.02
CA LYS A 98 17.05 -42.11 6.05
C LYS A 98 17.05 -40.63 5.65
N LEU A 99 17.46 -40.31 4.43
CA LEU A 99 17.46 -38.94 3.91
C LEU A 99 16.03 -38.38 3.79
N GLU A 100 15.04 -39.21 3.48
CA GLU A 100 13.63 -38.80 3.42
C GLU A 100 13.10 -38.43 4.81
N GLU A 101 13.45 -39.20 5.84
CA GLU A 101 13.11 -38.91 7.24
C GLU A 101 13.80 -37.63 7.74
N GLU A 102 15.11 -37.48 7.51
CA GLU A 102 15.86 -36.26 7.86
C GLU A 102 15.27 -35.02 7.18
N ASN A 103 14.88 -35.12 5.90
CA ASN A 103 14.24 -34.01 5.18
C ASN A 103 12.87 -33.65 5.78
N LYS A 104 12.07 -34.64 6.22
CA LYS A 104 10.79 -34.39 6.88
C LYS A 104 10.98 -33.66 8.20
N GLU A 105 11.97 -34.06 9.00
CA GLU A 105 12.31 -33.40 10.25
C GLU A 105 12.78 -31.96 10.05
N LEU A 106 13.70 -31.73 9.11
CA LEU A 106 14.18 -30.40 8.78
C LEU A 106 13.05 -29.49 8.26
N ALA A 107 12.13 -30.01 7.45
CA ALA A 107 10.98 -29.25 6.98
C ALA A 107 10.06 -28.82 8.14
N LEU A 108 9.87 -29.67 9.16
CA LEU A 108 9.12 -29.32 10.37
C LEU A 108 9.83 -28.26 11.21
N GLN A 109 11.16 -28.35 11.35
CA GLN A 109 11.96 -27.35 12.05
C GLN A 109 11.88 -25.98 11.36
N ILE A 110 12.00 -25.96 10.02
CA ILE A 110 11.86 -24.74 9.22
C ILE A 110 10.47 -24.13 9.41
N LYS A 111 9.41 -24.96 9.38
CA LYS A 111 8.04 -24.48 9.61
C LYS A 111 7.89 -23.87 11.01
N THR A 112 8.48 -24.48 12.02
CA THR A 112 8.39 -23.98 13.40
C THR A 112 9.16 -22.66 13.54
N ALA A 113 10.42 -22.62 13.13
CA ALA A 113 11.26 -21.43 13.17
C ALA A 113 10.69 -20.27 12.36
N THR A 114 10.09 -20.52 11.19
CA THR A 114 9.44 -19.46 10.38
C THR A 114 8.21 -18.90 11.09
N THR A 115 7.42 -19.72 11.78
CA THR A 115 6.29 -19.21 12.58
C THR A 115 6.73 -18.38 13.79
N GLU A 116 7.80 -18.77 14.47
CA GLU A 116 8.35 -18.02 15.61
C GLU A 116 8.95 -16.68 15.15
N LEU A 117 9.72 -16.71 14.07
CA LEU A 117 10.27 -15.51 13.46
C LEU A 117 9.16 -14.55 13.01
N ALA A 118 8.08 -15.06 12.40
CA ALA A 118 6.94 -14.24 12.03
C ALA A 118 6.24 -13.61 13.24
N LYS A 119 6.12 -14.34 14.36
CA LYS A 119 5.61 -13.77 15.62
C LYS A 119 6.51 -12.61 16.07
N ILE A 120 7.81 -12.84 16.23
CA ILE A 120 8.75 -11.84 16.74
C ILE A 120 8.79 -10.60 15.83
N LYS A 121 8.81 -10.78 14.51
CA LYS A 121 8.81 -9.64 13.56
C LYS A 121 7.54 -8.80 13.58
N ASN A 122 6.42 -9.37 14.02
CA ASN A 122 5.16 -8.64 14.13
C ASN A 122 5.00 -7.96 15.49
N LEU A 123 5.90 -8.20 16.44
CA LEU A 123 5.92 -7.43 17.68
C LEU A 123 6.67 -6.11 17.44
N PRO A 124 6.15 -4.98 17.95
CA PRO A 124 6.90 -3.73 17.97
C PRO A 124 8.20 -3.89 18.77
N SER A 125 9.22 -3.12 18.41
CA SER A 125 10.45 -3.09 19.20
C SER A 125 10.22 -2.41 20.55
N ASP A 126 11.11 -2.65 21.51
CA ASP A 126 11.03 -2.01 22.84
C ASP A 126 11.05 -0.47 22.72
N SER A 127 11.83 0.09 21.80
CA SER A 127 11.82 1.54 21.51
C SER A 127 10.49 2.02 20.93
N ASP A 128 9.87 1.24 20.01
CA ASP A 128 8.56 1.60 19.46
C ASP A 128 7.47 1.56 20.54
N LEU A 129 7.60 0.65 21.51
CA LEU A 129 6.69 0.55 22.65
C LEU A 129 6.84 1.76 23.58
N GLU A 130 8.06 2.19 23.88
CA GLU A 130 8.32 3.38 24.68
C GLU A 130 7.73 4.65 24.03
N GLU A 131 7.92 4.82 22.73
CA GLU A 131 7.32 5.94 21.99
C GLU A 131 5.78 5.91 22.00
N GLN A 132 5.20 4.72 21.80
CA GLN A 132 3.75 4.54 21.85
C GLN A 132 3.18 4.82 23.24
N LEU A 133 3.87 4.38 24.30
CA LEU A 133 3.48 4.66 25.68
C LEU A 133 3.53 6.16 25.97
N ALA A 134 4.61 6.85 25.64
CA ALA A 134 4.73 8.29 25.84
C ALA A 134 3.63 9.08 25.11
N SER A 135 3.34 8.70 23.86
CA SER A 135 2.24 9.28 23.06
C SER A 135 0.86 9.04 23.69
N LEU A 136 0.61 7.82 24.17
CA LEU A 136 -0.64 7.47 24.84
C LEU A 136 -0.80 8.20 26.17
N GLU A 137 0.27 8.33 26.95
CA GLU A 137 0.29 9.07 28.21
C GLU A 137 -0.04 10.55 28.01
N ASP A 138 0.58 11.20 27.01
CA ASP A 138 0.25 12.59 26.67
C ASP A 138 -1.21 12.71 26.19
N ALA A 139 -1.67 11.81 25.32
CA ALA A 139 -3.06 11.82 24.86
C ALA A 139 -4.07 11.63 26.02
N ILE A 140 -3.73 10.81 27.02
CA ILE A 140 -4.52 10.65 28.24
C ILE A 140 -4.50 11.95 29.06
N ALA A 141 -3.33 12.57 29.25
CA ALA A 141 -3.20 13.82 29.97
C ALA A 141 -4.04 14.93 29.33
N GLN A 142 -3.94 15.12 28.01
CA GLN A 142 -4.71 16.12 27.27
C GLN A 142 -6.21 15.90 27.37
N ARG A 143 -6.68 14.66 27.20
CA ARG A 143 -8.11 14.33 27.35
C ARG A 143 -8.60 14.54 28.77
N THR A 144 -7.77 14.24 29.76
CA THR A 144 -8.11 14.42 31.18
C THR A 144 -8.28 15.91 31.49
N LEU A 145 -7.38 16.77 31.01
CA LEU A 145 -7.49 18.23 31.14
C LEU A 145 -8.77 18.75 30.49
N LEU A 146 -9.08 18.31 29.27
CA LEU A 146 -10.30 18.72 28.57
C LEU A 146 -11.58 18.29 29.31
N LEU A 147 -11.56 17.12 29.96
CA LEU A 147 -12.70 16.62 30.73
C LEU A 147 -12.82 17.24 32.12
N GLN A 148 -11.77 17.87 32.65
CA GLN A 148 -11.76 18.40 34.01
C GLN A 148 -12.90 19.42 34.26
N PRO A 149 -13.17 20.42 33.39
CA PRO A 149 -14.26 21.37 33.59
C PRO A 149 -15.65 20.72 33.54
N LEU A 150 -15.82 19.70 32.69
CA LEU A 150 -17.06 18.93 32.58
C LEU A 150 -17.31 18.09 33.84
N ARG A 151 -16.23 17.60 34.48
CA ARG A 151 -16.29 16.81 35.72
C ARG A 151 -16.40 17.66 36.99
N SER A 152 -15.95 18.93 36.96
CA SER A 152 -16.04 19.86 38.09
C SER A 152 -17.43 20.49 38.25
N GLY A 153 -18.44 20.00 37.52
CA GLY A 153 -19.82 20.45 37.65
C GLY A 153 -20.12 21.79 36.99
N ALA A 154 -19.32 22.22 36.00
CA ALA A 154 -19.69 23.35 35.16
C ALA A 154 -21.04 23.04 34.49
N PRO A 155 -22.08 23.88 34.68
CA PRO A 155 -23.38 23.62 34.09
C PRO A 155 -23.21 23.59 32.55
N PRO A 156 -23.56 22.49 31.89
CA PRO A 156 -23.50 22.44 30.43
C PRO A 156 -24.54 23.43 29.90
N ILE A 157 -24.07 24.46 29.20
CA ILE A 157 -24.96 25.37 28.46
C ILE A 157 -25.74 24.50 27.48
N SER A 158 -27.07 24.56 27.55
CA SER A 158 -27.91 23.74 26.68
C SER A 158 -27.73 24.19 25.22
N SER A 159 -28.01 23.31 24.26
CA SER A 159 -27.99 23.68 22.84
C SER A 159 -28.98 24.80 22.52
N GLU A 160 -30.05 24.91 23.29
CA GLU A 160 -31.07 25.95 23.14
C GLU A 160 -30.56 27.31 23.64
N GLU A 161 -29.86 27.34 24.78
CA GLU A 161 -29.23 28.55 25.32
C GLU A 161 -28.14 29.08 24.39
N ILE A 162 -27.31 28.22 23.81
CA ILE A 162 -26.29 28.64 22.81
C ILE A 162 -26.98 29.25 21.58
N ALA A 163 -28.02 28.60 21.06
CA ALA A 163 -28.75 29.11 19.91
C ALA A 163 -29.42 30.47 20.18
N GLN A 164 -29.93 30.67 21.40
CA GLN A 164 -30.50 31.94 21.83
C GLN A 164 -29.44 33.04 21.94
N ILE A 165 -28.27 32.74 22.52
CA ILE A 165 -27.14 33.68 22.60
C ILE A 165 -26.67 34.09 21.20
N ASP A 166 -26.55 33.14 20.28
CA ASP A 166 -26.16 33.43 18.89
C ASP A 166 -27.22 34.31 18.18
N ALA A 167 -28.50 34.03 18.38
CA ALA A 167 -29.60 34.82 17.84
C ALA A 167 -29.61 36.26 18.40
N ASP A 168 -29.42 36.40 19.71
CA ASP A 168 -29.36 37.69 20.38
C ASP A 168 -28.11 38.48 19.95
N TRP A 169 -26.95 37.83 19.82
CA TRP A 169 -25.74 38.46 19.30
C TRP A 169 -25.97 39.05 17.92
N LEU A 170 -26.53 38.27 16.99
CA LEU A 170 -26.82 38.74 15.63
C LEU A 170 -27.78 39.93 15.64
N LYS A 171 -28.87 39.83 16.40
CA LYS A 171 -29.88 40.88 16.50
C LYS A 171 -29.29 42.18 17.05
N TRP A 172 -28.61 42.13 18.19
CA TRP A 172 -28.12 43.34 18.87
C TRP A 172 -26.94 43.97 18.14
N LYS A 173 -26.09 43.17 17.50
CA LYS A 173 -25.03 43.68 16.62
C LYS A 173 -25.61 44.45 15.43
N GLU A 174 -26.61 43.89 14.74
CA GLU A 174 -27.25 44.57 13.61
C GLU A 174 -27.93 45.87 14.04
N GLU A 175 -28.62 45.86 15.19
CA GLU A 175 -29.22 47.06 15.77
C GLU A 175 -28.17 48.13 16.10
N TRP A 176 -27.07 47.76 16.74
CA TRP A 176 -25.99 48.67 17.10
C TRP A 176 -25.36 49.33 15.86
N ILE A 177 -24.94 48.54 14.87
CA ILE A 177 -24.35 49.06 13.62
C ILE A 177 -25.34 49.99 12.90
N ARG A 178 -26.62 49.61 12.84
CA ARG A 178 -27.66 50.41 12.19
C ARG A 178 -27.88 51.74 12.91
N ARG A 179 -28.03 51.72 14.24
CA ARG A 179 -28.27 52.92 15.05
C ARG A 179 -27.07 53.87 15.01
N LYS A 180 -25.85 53.33 15.11
CA LYS A 180 -24.60 54.10 14.94
C LYS A 180 -24.55 54.79 13.59
N LYS A 181 -24.89 54.08 12.51
CA LYS A 181 -24.95 54.67 11.16
C LYS A 181 -25.98 55.79 11.06
N ILE A 182 -27.18 55.58 11.60
CA ILE A 182 -28.24 56.61 11.62
C ILE A 182 -27.74 57.84 12.38
N PHE A 183 -27.25 57.65 13.59
CA PHE A 183 -26.72 58.72 14.43
C PHE A 183 -25.62 59.51 13.69
N ASN A 184 -24.61 58.84 13.14
CA ASN A 184 -23.52 59.52 12.42
C ASN A 184 -24.04 60.30 11.21
N SER A 185 -24.98 59.75 10.43
CA SER A 185 -25.58 60.47 9.31
C SER A 185 -26.30 61.75 9.74
N PHE A 186 -27.10 61.69 10.80
CA PHE A 186 -27.79 62.86 11.35
C PHE A 186 -26.82 63.86 11.97
N TRP A 187 -25.85 63.37 12.73
CA TRP A 187 -24.83 64.20 13.36
C TRP A 187 -24.04 64.97 12.30
N HIS A 188 -23.57 64.29 11.25
CA HIS A 188 -22.90 64.94 10.13
C HIS A 188 -23.76 66.01 9.47
N LEU A 189 -25.06 65.76 9.23
CA LEU A 189 -25.96 66.75 8.66
C LEU A 189 -26.10 68.02 9.52
N VAL A 190 -26.15 67.86 10.84
CA VAL A 190 -26.23 69.00 11.78
C VAL A 190 -24.91 69.76 11.84
N THR A 191 -23.78 69.04 11.85
CA THR A 191 -22.45 69.64 11.97
C THR A 191 -21.83 70.11 10.65
N ASP A 192 -22.45 69.82 9.50
CA ASP A 192 -21.89 70.14 8.17
C ASP A 192 -21.64 71.63 7.96
N SER A 193 -22.46 72.46 8.63
CA SER A 193 -22.37 73.92 8.59
C SER A 193 -21.47 74.52 9.68
N LEU A 194 -20.95 73.69 10.60
CA LEU A 194 -20.15 74.12 11.75
C LEU A 194 -18.66 73.89 11.51
N THR A 195 -17.81 74.66 12.21
CA THR A 195 -16.38 74.35 12.24
C THR A 195 -16.12 73.10 13.10
N PRO A 196 -15.02 72.36 12.87
CA PRO A 196 -14.72 71.16 13.67
C PRO A 196 -14.61 71.41 15.18
N GLN A 197 -14.18 72.61 15.58
CA GLN A 197 -14.10 73.01 16.99
C GLN A 197 -15.50 73.22 17.58
N ASP A 198 -16.38 73.93 16.88
CA ASP A 198 -17.76 74.17 17.32
C ASP A 198 -18.57 72.87 17.37
N ALA A 199 -18.34 71.95 16.42
CA ALA A 199 -18.97 70.63 16.42
C ALA A 199 -18.55 69.77 17.63
N THR A 200 -17.29 69.89 18.06
CA THR A 200 -16.78 69.17 19.24
C THR A 200 -17.41 69.73 20.51
N LEU A 201 -17.42 71.05 20.69
CA LEU A 201 -18.07 71.71 21.83
C LEU A 201 -19.56 71.37 21.90
N LEU A 202 -20.25 71.38 20.76
CA LEU A 202 -21.67 71.00 20.70
C LEU A 202 -21.89 69.52 21.09
N SER A 203 -21.00 68.60 20.71
CA SER A 203 -21.10 67.20 21.14
C SER A 203 -20.93 67.02 22.64
N GLU A 204 -20.03 67.78 23.25
CA GLU A 204 -19.77 67.78 24.69
C GLU A 204 -20.95 68.38 25.47
N ASP A 205 -21.49 69.51 25.01
CA ASP A 205 -22.67 70.16 25.59
C ASP A 205 -23.92 69.28 25.53
N LEU A 206 -24.07 68.50 24.45
CA LEU A 206 -25.16 67.54 24.28
C LEU A 206 -24.90 66.19 24.98
N GLY A 207 -23.73 66.00 25.59
CA GLY A 207 -23.37 64.78 26.31
C GLY A 207 -23.26 63.54 25.41
N ILE A 208 -22.78 63.72 24.18
CA ILE A 208 -22.66 62.63 23.21
C ILE A 208 -21.37 61.84 23.48
N GLU A 209 -21.53 60.57 23.82
CA GLU A 209 -20.42 59.63 23.99
C GLU A 209 -20.29 58.73 22.75
N TYR A 210 -19.12 58.77 22.10
CA TYR A 210 -18.81 57.92 20.96
C TYR A 210 -18.29 56.54 21.39
N ASP A 211 -18.40 55.57 20.49
CA ASP A 211 -17.85 54.22 20.66
C ASP A 211 -16.37 54.24 21.07
N THR A 212 -16.05 53.50 22.14
CA THR A 212 -14.66 53.37 22.63
C THR A 212 -13.78 52.54 21.66
N PRO A 213 -12.44 52.54 21.84
CA PRO A 213 -11.54 51.72 21.03
C PRO A 213 -11.87 50.21 21.06
N GLU A 214 -12.42 49.71 22.16
CA GLU A 214 -12.85 48.31 22.31
C GLU A 214 -14.02 47.99 21.37
N HIS A 215 -14.99 48.90 21.26
CA HIS A 215 -16.10 48.79 20.31
C HIS A 215 -15.60 48.77 18.86
N ALA A 216 -14.63 49.63 18.52
CA ALA A 216 -14.02 49.63 17.19
C ALA A 216 -13.22 48.35 16.90
N ALA A 217 -12.57 47.76 17.91
CA ALA A 217 -11.89 46.47 17.78
C ALA A 217 -12.88 45.32 17.61
N LEU A 218 -13.99 45.34 18.35
CA LEU A 218 -15.06 44.36 18.24
C LEU A 218 -15.73 44.41 16.86
N GLU A 219 -15.99 45.59 16.33
CA GLU A 219 -16.54 45.80 14.98
C GLU A 219 -15.62 45.23 13.89
N LYS A 220 -14.29 45.34 14.07
CA LYS A 220 -13.26 44.78 13.16
C LYS A 220 -12.96 43.30 13.39
N SER A 221 -13.50 42.71 14.45
CA SER A 221 -13.22 41.32 14.80
C SER A 221 -13.99 40.34 13.90
N GLN A 222 -13.56 39.08 13.92
CA GLN A 222 -14.25 37.99 13.22
C GLN A 222 -15.69 37.80 13.72
N LEU A 223 -15.99 38.15 14.98
CA LEU A 223 -17.35 38.09 15.55
C LEU A 223 -18.32 39.06 14.84
N CYS A 224 -17.79 40.14 14.27
CA CYS A 224 -18.56 41.11 13.51
C CYS A 224 -18.50 40.91 11.99
N HIS A 225 -17.43 40.34 11.45
CA HIS A 225 -17.29 40.14 10.00
C HIS A 225 -17.72 38.77 9.47
N ASP A 226 -17.71 37.71 10.29
CA ASP A 226 -18.12 36.36 9.85
C ASP A 226 -19.64 36.15 9.94
N ALA A 227 -20.40 36.95 9.19
CA ALA A 227 -21.75 36.55 8.80
C ALA A 227 -21.62 35.52 7.66
N LYS A 228 -21.62 34.22 8.02
CA LYS A 228 -21.62 33.01 7.16
C LYS A 228 -20.29 32.25 7.05
N LYS A 229 -19.81 31.69 8.16
CA LYS A 229 -19.14 30.39 8.11
C LYS A 229 -19.69 29.49 9.21
N ASN A 230 -20.75 28.75 8.86
CA ASN A 230 -21.10 27.53 9.57
C ASN A 230 -19.95 26.53 9.39
N SER A 231 -18.93 26.61 10.25
CA SER A 231 -17.77 25.71 10.26
C SER A 231 -18.10 24.34 10.87
N LEU A 232 -19.32 24.15 11.39
CA LEU A 232 -19.80 22.90 11.98
C LEU A 232 -20.91 22.24 11.15
N LYS A 233 -20.71 22.05 9.84
CA LYS A 233 -21.36 20.91 9.17
C LYS A 233 -20.64 19.64 9.61
N ARG A 234 -21.12 19.02 10.71
CA ARG A 234 -20.83 17.62 11.01
C ARG A 234 -21.13 16.80 9.74
N LYS A 235 -20.09 16.24 9.12
CA LYS A 235 -20.27 15.19 8.11
C LYS A 235 -20.99 14.04 8.80
N ARG A 236 -22.22 13.75 8.36
CA ARG A 236 -22.81 12.42 8.50
C ARG A 236 -22.21 11.53 7.42
#